data_AF-A0A8X6LMF9-F1
#
_entry.id   AF-A0A8X6LMF9-F1
#
_cell.length_a   1.000
_cell.length_b   1.000
_cell.length_c   1.000
_cell.angle_alpha   90.00
_cell.angle_beta   90.00
_cell.angle_gamma   90.00
#
_symmetry.space_group_name_H-M   'P 1'
#
loop_
_entity.id
_entity.type
_entity.pdbx_description
1 polymer ?
#
loop_
_entity_poly.entity_id
_entity_poly.type
_entity_poly.pdbx_seq_one_letter_code
_entity_poly.pdbx_strand_id
1 'polypeptide(L)'
;VIPGGKIDEKYYIHKSKNSLVNTPGVKKLVLARASFSEIELEIEEDGSLIEWEFETKTRDVGFGVYYKKIENGEEQMVELVPLLRIDTEDYSETGVYRCENAGIHIILFDNSYSWIRSKEIYYRMKIVTPKEQEKELLA
;
A
#
# COMPACT_ATOMS: atom_id res chain seq x y z
N VAL A 1 -21.67 13.65 -22.16
CA VAL A 1 -20.32 13.39 -21.64
C VAL A 1 -19.87 14.66 -20.95
N ILE A 2 -19.84 14.68 -19.60
CA ILE A 2 -19.32 15.84 -18.87
C ILE A 2 -17.81 15.67 -18.82
N PRO A 3 -17.00 16.57 -19.40
CA PRO A 3 -15.55 16.52 -19.23
C PRO A 3 -15.25 16.89 -17.76
N GLY A 4 -14.48 16.06 -17.06
CA GLY A 4 -14.11 16.30 -15.67
C GLY A 4 -13.55 17.71 -15.46
N GLY A 5 -14.22 18.50 -14.63
CA GLY A 5 -13.78 19.85 -14.27
C GLY A 5 -12.60 19.83 -13.30
N LYS A 6 -11.88 20.95 -13.22
CA LYS A 6 -10.78 21.13 -12.26
C LYS A 6 -11.33 20.99 -10.83
N ILE A 7 -10.81 20.04 -10.06
CA ILE A 7 -11.16 19.86 -8.64
C ILE A 7 -10.60 21.04 -7.85
N ASP A 8 -11.44 21.66 -7.01
CA ASP A 8 -11.10 22.78 -6.13
C ASP A 8 -10.05 22.34 -5.09
N GLU A 9 -9.03 23.17 -4.87
CA GLU A 9 -7.90 22.91 -3.97
C GLU A 9 -8.33 22.60 -2.52
N LYS A 10 -9.51 23.06 -2.08
CA LYS A 10 -10.03 22.70 -0.75
C LYS A 10 -10.33 21.21 -0.58
N TYR A 11 -10.49 20.48 -1.69
CA TYR A 11 -10.65 19.02 -1.68
C TYR A 11 -9.31 18.28 -1.80
N TYR A 12 -8.18 18.99 -1.95
CA TYR A 12 -6.87 18.35 -2.02
C TYR A 12 -6.45 17.90 -0.62
N ILE A 13 -6.15 16.62 -0.48
CA ILE A 13 -5.77 16.01 0.80
C ILE A 13 -4.27 16.23 1.02
N HIS A 14 -3.88 17.44 1.42
CA HIS A 14 -2.46 17.73 1.62
C HIS A 14 -1.95 17.12 2.94
N LYS A 15 -0.80 16.45 2.90
CA LYS A 15 -0.17 15.78 4.05
C LYS A 15 0.10 16.70 5.25
N SER A 16 0.42 17.97 5.00
CA SER A 16 0.59 18.98 6.06
C SER A 16 -0.68 19.24 6.88
N LYS A 17 -1.86 18.89 6.33
CA LYS A 17 -3.17 19.06 6.95
C LYS A 17 -3.80 17.73 7.40
N ASN A 18 -3.53 16.63 6.69
CA ASN A 18 -4.14 15.31 6.91
C ASN A 18 -3.09 14.19 7.00
N SER A 19 -2.04 14.37 7.79
CA SER A 19 -1.01 13.35 7.99
C SER A 19 -1.58 12.10 8.66
N LEU A 20 -1.16 10.93 8.19
CA LEU A 20 -1.56 9.63 8.75
C LEU A 20 -1.12 9.43 10.20
N VAL A 21 -0.15 10.18 10.70
CA VAL A 21 0.47 9.98 12.02
C VAL A 21 -0.55 9.89 13.17
N ASN A 22 -1.67 10.62 13.07
CA ASN A 22 -2.69 10.70 14.12
C ASN A 22 -3.98 9.94 13.79
N THR A 23 -4.02 9.20 12.68
CA THR A 23 -5.21 8.50 12.22
C THR A 23 -5.33 7.12 12.90
N PRO A 24 -6.52 6.72 13.40
CA PRO A 24 -6.72 5.39 13.97
C PRO A 24 -6.37 4.26 13.00
N GLY A 25 -5.72 3.21 13.50
CA GLY A 25 -5.34 2.03 12.71
C GLY A 25 -4.04 2.18 11.91
N VAL A 26 -3.39 3.35 11.96
CA VAL A 26 -2.08 3.56 11.33
C VAL A 26 -0.97 2.92 12.16
N LYS A 27 -0.09 2.19 11.48
CA LYS A 27 1.11 1.57 12.01
C LYS A 27 2.33 2.36 11.58
N LYS A 28 3.37 2.36 12.41
CA LYS A 28 4.67 2.96 12.11
C LYS A 28 5.71 1.88 11.84
N LEU A 29 6.41 1.99 10.72
CA LEU A 29 7.54 1.17 10.32
C LEU A 29 8.79 2.04 10.19
N VAL A 30 9.91 1.59 10.74
CA VAL A 30 11.20 2.25 10.54
C VAL A 30 12.12 1.29 9.79
N LEU A 31 12.41 1.61 8.53
CA LEU A 31 13.37 0.88 7.72
C LEU A 31 14.77 1.45 7.92
N ALA A 32 15.74 0.61 8.24
CA ALA A 32 17.13 0.99 8.23
C ALA A 32 17.59 1.33 6.80
N ARG A 33 18.78 1.93 6.68
CA ARG A 33 19.45 2.04 5.37
C ARG A 33 19.78 0.64 4.85
N ALA A 34 19.82 0.48 3.53
CA ALA A 34 20.16 -0.79 2.90
C ALA A 34 19.30 -1.99 3.40
N SER A 35 18.03 -1.75 3.73
CA SER A 35 17.09 -2.78 4.20
C SER A 35 15.72 -2.64 3.55
N PHE A 36 14.92 -3.68 3.63
CA PHE A 36 13.52 -3.71 3.21
C PHE A 36 12.66 -4.37 4.32
N SER A 37 11.34 -4.27 4.20
CA SER A 37 10.39 -5.01 5.04
C SER A 37 9.29 -5.59 4.17
N GLU A 38 8.95 -6.82 4.47
CA GLU A 38 7.83 -7.55 3.89
C GLU A 38 6.71 -7.65 4.94
N ILE A 39 5.49 -7.36 4.51
CA ILE A 39 4.29 -7.52 5.33
C ILE A 39 3.43 -8.56 4.63
N GLU A 40 3.30 -9.72 5.25
CA GLU A 40 2.43 -10.79 4.75
C GLU A 40 0.97 -10.49 5.12
N LEU A 41 0.10 -10.60 4.11
CA LEU A 41 -1.35 -10.49 4.21
C LEU A 41 -1.95 -11.82 3.73
N GLU A 42 -2.61 -12.53 4.63
CA GLU A 42 -3.33 -13.75 4.30
C GLU A 42 -4.72 -13.38 3.77
N ILE A 43 -4.96 -13.67 2.50
CA ILE A 43 -6.25 -13.43 1.86
C ILE A 43 -7.04 -14.74 1.87
N GLU A 44 -8.21 -14.74 2.52
CA GLU A 44 -9.04 -15.94 2.67
C GLU A 44 -9.93 -16.22 1.45
N GLU A 45 -10.37 -15.17 0.75
CA GLU A 45 -11.35 -15.26 -0.33
C GLU A 45 -10.83 -14.62 -1.63
N ASP A 46 -10.94 -15.35 -2.75
CA ASP A 46 -10.69 -14.83 -4.10
C ASP A 46 -11.56 -13.59 -4.37
N GLY A 47 -10.99 -12.60 -5.05
CA GLY A 47 -11.66 -11.33 -5.34
C GLY A 47 -11.68 -10.34 -4.19
N SER A 48 -11.07 -10.65 -3.04
CA SER A 48 -10.85 -9.67 -1.97
C SER A 48 -9.97 -8.51 -2.46
N LEU A 49 -10.17 -7.32 -1.88
CA LEU A 49 -9.33 -6.16 -2.13
C LEU A 49 -8.28 -6.00 -1.04
N ILE A 50 -7.05 -5.67 -1.42
CA ILE A 50 -6.08 -5.06 -0.53
C ILE A 50 -6.12 -3.57 -0.78
N GLU A 51 -6.50 -2.81 0.24
CA GLU A 51 -6.42 -1.35 0.24
C GLU A 51 -5.21 -0.93 1.08
N TRP A 52 -4.40 -0.02 0.55
CA TRP A 52 -3.30 0.59 1.29
C TRP A 52 -3.39 2.09 1.28
N GLU A 53 -2.88 2.67 2.36
CA GLU A 53 -2.49 4.06 2.40
C GLU A 53 -1.20 4.18 3.20
N PHE A 54 -0.21 4.89 2.67
CA PHE A 54 1.02 5.16 3.41
C PHE A 54 1.61 6.54 3.12
N GLU A 55 2.41 7.02 4.06
CA GLU A 55 3.25 8.19 3.90
C GLU A 55 4.63 7.94 4.51
N THR A 56 5.66 8.53 3.91
CA THR A 56 7.04 8.54 4.38
C THR A 56 7.32 9.88 5.03
N LYS A 57 7.99 9.93 6.18
CA LYS A 57 8.33 11.23 6.78
C LYS A 57 9.29 12.05 5.92
N THR A 58 10.14 11.37 5.15
CA THR A 58 11.19 11.98 4.34
C THR A 58 11.51 11.13 3.12
N ARG A 59 11.56 11.77 1.94
CA ARG A 59 11.97 11.16 0.66
C ARG A 59 11.11 9.97 0.26
N ASP A 60 11.42 9.43 -0.91
CA ASP A 60 10.77 8.24 -1.44
C ASP A 60 11.07 6.96 -0.65
N VAL A 61 10.21 5.97 -0.84
CA VAL A 61 10.45 4.56 -0.48
C VAL A 61 10.08 3.69 -1.69
N GLY A 62 10.77 2.57 -1.90
CA GLY A 62 10.31 1.55 -2.83
C GLY A 62 9.04 0.88 -2.30
N PHE A 63 8.01 0.75 -3.13
CA PHE A 63 6.77 0.08 -2.77
C PHE A 63 6.35 -0.89 -3.88
N GLY A 64 5.94 -2.11 -3.50
CA GLY A 64 5.43 -3.12 -4.43
C GLY A 64 4.51 -4.11 -3.72
N VAL A 65 3.72 -4.83 -4.50
CA VAL A 65 2.78 -5.86 -4.02
C VAL A 65 3.02 -7.15 -4.78
N TYR A 66 3.12 -8.26 -4.07
CA TYR A 66 3.43 -9.57 -4.63
C TYR A 66 2.44 -10.62 -4.14
N TYR A 67 2.28 -11.70 -4.91
CA TYR A 67 1.59 -12.92 -4.51
C TYR A 67 2.61 -14.04 -4.37
N LYS A 68 2.60 -14.71 -3.22
CA LYS A 68 3.45 -15.85 -2.92
C LYS A 68 2.79 -17.11 -3.46
N LYS A 69 3.16 -17.49 -4.68
CA LYS A 69 2.66 -18.68 -5.36
C LYS A 69 3.54 -19.89 -5.03
N ILE A 70 2.94 -21.01 -4.66
CA ILE A 70 3.66 -22.29 -4.52
C ILE A 70 3.39 -23.11 -5.77
N GLU A 71 4.42 -23.38 -6.57
CA GLU A 71 4.32 -24.18 -7.80
C GLU A 71 5.39 -25.27 -7.76
N ASN A 72 4.97 -26.54 -7.90
CA ASN A 72 5.83 -27.72 -7.80
C ASN A 72 6.65 -27.83 -6.50
N GLY A 73 6.15 -27.24 -5.40
CA GLY A 73 6.84 -27.21 -4.10
C GLY A 73 7.88 -26.10 -3.97
N GLU A 74 8.07 -25.27 -5.00
CA GLU A 74 8.90 -24.07 -4.95
C GLU A 74 8.06 -22.81 -4.76
N GLU A 75 8.58 -21.88 -3.98
CA GLU A 75 7.98 -20.57 -3.76
C GLU A 75 8.40 -19.61 -4.89
N GLN A 76 7.41 -19.02 -5.55
CA GLN A 76 7.59 -18.00 -6.57
C GLN A 76 6.85 -16.72 -6.16
N MET A 77 7.56 -15.59 -6.23
CA MET A 77 6.96 -14.28 -6.04
C MET A 77 6.43 -13.78 -7.37
N VAL A 78 5.10 -13.69 -7.49
CA VAL A 78 4.44 -13.09 -8.65
C VAL A 78 4.23 -11.61 -8.35
N GLU A 79 4.79 -10.73 -9.18
CA GLU A 79 4.61 -9.29 -9.07
C GLU A 79 3.18 -8.90 -9.48
N LEU A 80 2.46 -8.24 -8.57
CA LEU A 80 1.08 -7.75 -8.78
C LEU A 80 1.06 -6.24 -9.00
N VAL A 81 1.83 -5.51 -8.20
CA VAL A 81 2.10 -4.09 -8.34
C VAL A 81 3.61 -3.91 -8.41
N PRO A 82 4.14 -3.28 -9.47
CA PRO A 82 5.58 -3.19 -9.69
C PRO A 82 6.28 -2.40 -8.57
N LEU A 83 7.50 -2.82 -8.24
CA LEU A 83 8.33 -2.10 -7.27
C LEU A 83 8.77 -0.75 -7.84
N LEU A 84 8.13 0.33 -7.38
CA LEU A 84 8.44 1.70 -7.79
C LEU A 84 8.82 2.55 -6.58
N ARG A 85 9.66 3.56 -6.83
CA ARG A 85 10.02 4.56 -5.82
C ARG A 85 8.93 5.62 -5.76
N ILE A 86 8.25 5.70 -4.63
CA ILE A 86 7.11 6.59 -4.41
C ILE A 86 7.50 7.65 -3.39
N ASP A 87 7.40 8.93 -3.78
CA ASP A 87 7.52 10.07 -2.89
C ASP A 87 6.13 10.49 -2.40
N THR A 88 6.02 10.74 -1.10
CA THR A 88 4.77 11.12 -0.44
C THR A 88 4.92 12.45 0.29
N GLU A 89 5.86 13.31 -0.13
CA GLU A 89 6.14 14.62 0.48
C GLU A 89 4.86 15.47 0.60
N ASP A 90 4.05 15.50 -0.46
CA ASP A 90 2.86 16.35 -0.53
C ASP A 90 1.55 15.61 -0.17
N TYR A 91 1.45 14.32 -0.52
CA TYR A 91 0.23 13.51 -0.40
C TYR A 91 0.57 12.10 0.07
N SER A 92 -0.33 11.46 0.85
CA SER A 92 -0.23 10.03 1.11
C SER A 92 -0.43 9.25 -0.20
N GLU A 93 0.31 8.15 -0.34
CA GLU A 93 0.07 7.20 -1.41
C GLU A 93 -1.09 6.30 -1.01
N THR A 94 -2.11 6.22 -1.87
CA THR A 94 -3.28 5.35 -1.68
C THR A 94 -3.45 4.45 -2.88
N GLY A 95 -3.83 3.20 -2.65
CA GLY A 95 -4.17 2.30 -3.75
C GLY A 95 -5.00 1.11 -3.30
N VAL A 96 -5.48 0.39 -4.31
CA VAL A 96 -6.28 -0.81 -4.14
C VAL A 96 -5.84 -1.85 -5.17
N TYR A 97 -5.78 -3.10 -4.75
CA TYR A 97 -5.51 -4.24 -5.62
C TYR A 97 -6.56 -5.32 -5.41
N ARG A 98 -7.17 -5.81 -6.49
CA ARG A 98 -8.09 -6.94 -6.44
C ARG A 98 -7.32 -8.24 -6.54
N CYS A 99 -7.31 -9.01 -5.45
CA CYS A 99 -6.63 -10.29 -5.39
C CYS A 99 -7.40 -11.30 -6.22
N GLU A 100 -6.79 -11.84 -7.28
CA GLU A 100 -7.43 -12.86 -8.10
C GLU A 100 -7.55 -14.20 -7.36
N ASN A 101 -6.60 -14.50 -6.48
CA ASN A 101 -6.50 -15.76 -5.76
C ASN A 101 -6.36 -15.50 -4.26
N ALA A 102 -6.91 -16.37 -3.43
CA ALA A 102 -6.63 -16.47 -2.01
C ALA A 102 -5.19 -16.94 -1.76
N GLY A 103 -4.70 -16.66 -0.56
CA GLY A 103 -3.35 -16.99 -0.11
C GLY A 103 -2.53 -15.77 0.28
N ILE A 104 -1.22 -15.98 0.40
CA ILE A 104 -0.31 -14.99 0.98
C ILE A 104 0.06 -13.94 -0.07
N HIS A 105 -0.31 -12.69 0.22
CA HIS A 105 0.14 -11.51 -0.50
C HIS A 105 1.19 -10.79 0.34
N ILE A 106 2.15 -10.16 -0.32
CA ILE A 106 3.26 -9.48 0.34
C ILE A 106 3.24 -8.02 -0.07
N ILE A 107 3.20 -7.15 0.93
CA ILE A 107 3.49 -5.73 0.73
C ILE A 107 4.96 -5.48 1.04
N LEU A 108 5.69 -5.00 0.05
CA LEU A 108 7.12 -4.72 0.16
C LEU A 108 7.34 -3.21 0.31
N PHE A 109 8.01 -2.82 1.39
CA PHE A 109 8.64 -1.50 1.50
C PHE A 109 10.16 -1.66 1.39
N ASP A 110 10.75 -1.10 0.34
CA ASP A 110 12.18 -1.19 0.04
C ASP A 110 12.91 0.14 0.34
N ASN A 111 13.96 0.05 1.15
CA ASN A 111 14.95 1.11 1.34
C ASN A 111 16.38 0.60 1.09
N SER A 112 16.52 -0.47 0.29
CA SER A 112 17.79 -1.14 0.01
C SER A 112 18.74 -0.23 -0.77
N TYR A 113 18.19 0.69 -1.57
CA TYR A 113 18.94 1.68 -2.34
C TYR A 113 19.51 2.85 -1.52
N SER A 114 19.11 3.01 -0.25
CA SER A 114 19.59 4.14 0.57
C SER A 114 20.92 3.86 1.25
N TRP A 115 21.91 4.72 1.02
CA TRP A 115 23.25 4.58 1.60
C TRP A 115 23.42 5.17 3.00
N ILE A 116 22.60 6.17 3.36
CA ILE A 116 22.84 6.98 4.58
C ILE A 116 21.59 7.07 5.47
N ARG A 117 20.39 7.02 4.90
CA ARG A 117 19.15 7.38 5.59
C ARG A 117 18.26 6.17 5.84
N SER A 118 17.76 6.04 7.06
CA SER A 118 16.57 5.26 7.37
C SER A 118 15.32 5.92 6.76
N LYS A 119 14.22 5.17 6.68
CA LYS A 119 12.89 5.67 6.33
C LYS A 119 11.94 5.42 7.49
N GLU A 120 11.13 6.42 7.79
CA GLU A 120 10.04 6.32 8.74
C GLU A 120 8.74 6.37 7.92
N ILE A 121 7.96 5.29 7.99
CA ILE A 121 6.79 5.03 7.15
C ILE A 121 5.60 4.88 8.10
N TYR A 122 4.52 5.59 7.81
CA TYR A 122 3.24 5.45 8.47
C TYR A 122 2.29 4.84 7.46
N TYR A 123 1.68 3.70 7.79
CA TYR A 123 0.85 2.97 6.85
C TYR A 123 -0.37 2.38 7.52
N ARG A 124 -1.43 2.21 6.75
CA ARG A 124 -2.58 1.37 7.10
C ARG A 124 -2.94 0.50 5.91
N MET A 125 -3.43 -0.68 6.20
CA MET A 125 -3.86 -1.66 5.21
C MET A 125 -5.19 -2.24 5.66
N LYS A 126 -6.09 -2.47 4.71
CA LYS A 126 -7.38 -3.11 4.93
C LYS A 126 -7.56 -4.19 3.88
N ILE A 127 -8.04 -5.35 4.32
CA ILE A 127 -8.54 -6.38 3.42
C ILE A 127 -10.06 -6.19 3.36
N VAL A 128 -10.64 -6.14 2.16
CA VAL A 128 -12.09 -6.02 1.96
C VAL A 128 -12.57 -7.25 1.22
N THR A 129 -13.30 -8.11 1.91
CA THR A 129 -13.86 -9.34 1.33
C THR A 129 -14.89 -9.02 0.25
N PRO A 130 -15.16 -9.92 -0.72
CA PRO A 130 -16.21 -9.73 -1.72
C PRO A 130 -17.57 -9.38 -1.09
N LYS A 131 -17.89 -10.01 0.04
CA LYS A 131 -19.12 -9.73 0.79
C LYS A 131 -19.18 -8.32 1.36
N GLU A 132 -18.07 -7.80 1.88
CA GLU A 132 -17.99 -6.41 2.36
C GLU A 132 -18.10 -5.40 1.20
N GLN A 133 -17.48 -5.71 0.05
CA GLN A 133 -17.59 -4.90 -1.16
C GLN A 133 -19.05 -4.78 -1.62
N GLU A 134 -19.79 -5.89 -1.68
CA GLU A 134 -21.22 -5.88 -2.03
C GLU A 134 -22.04 -5.02 -1.07
N LYS A 135 -21.74 -5.10 0.23
CA LYS A 135 -22.42 -4.29 1.25
C LYS A 135 -22.14 -2.79 1.08
N GLU A 136 -20.91 -2.41 0.74
CA GLU A 136 -20.53 -1.02 0.48
C GLU A 136 -21.17 -0.48 -0.82
N LEU A 137 -21.37 -1.33 -1.84
CA LEU A 137 -22.06 -0.94 -3.10
C LEU A 137 -23.58 -0.72 -2.92
N LEU A 138 -24.19 -1.37 -1.93
CA LEU A 138 -25.63 -1.32 -1.66
C LEU A 138 -26.01 -0.29 -0.57
N ALA A 139 -25.03 0.37 0.04
CA ALA A 139 -25.21 1.38 1.08
C ALA A 139 -25.26 2.81 0.50
#